data_AF-A0A9D7F3P8-F1
#
_entry.id   AF-A0A9D7F3P8-F1
#
_cell.length_a   1.000
_cell.length_b   1.000
_cell.length_c   1.000
_cell.angle_alpha   90.00
_cell.angle_beta   90.00
_cell.angle_gamma   90.00
#
_symmetry.space_group_name_H-M   'P 1'
#
loop_
_entity.id
_entity.type
_entity.pdbx_description
1 polymer ?
#
loop_
_entity_poly.entity_id
_entity_poly.type
_entity_poly.pdbx_seq_one_letter_code
_entity_poly.pdbx_strand_id
1 'polypeptide(L)'
;MKTIFFFIFLLIFLNVHSQDSLKIKQIDSIVLNINSSDLPVQKDTVILDQPQFGVKMTTDMSIIINDKNLLKYVQNVNGVIKENGNDRQMNTSSTFYYDNNKLIKVEEYLIEGDKKGDMNWYFSDDKLLYYTFESERSEERANMLLTLSKTILNQIFK
;
A
#
# COMPACT_ATOMS: atom_id res chain seq x y z
N MET A 1 -14.88 -25.03 41.45
CA MET A 1 -14.61 -25.12 40.00
C MET A 1 -15.06 -23.84 39.26
N LYS A 2 -14.58 -22.65 39.67
CA LYS A 2 -14.85 -21.37 38.95
C LYS A 2 -13.56 -20.68 38.48
N THR A 3 -12.41 -21.08 39.01
CA THR A 3 -11.08 -20.53 38.72
C THR A 3 -10.46 -21.03 37.41
N ILE A 4 -10.89 -22.18 36.88
CA ILE A 4 -10.35 -22.75 35.63
C ILE A 4 -10.83 -21.96 34.41
N PHE A 5 -12.06 -21.45 34.42
CA PHE A 5 -12.62 -20.69 33.30
C PHE A 5 -11.91 -19.34 33.06
N PHE A 6 -11.34 -18.74 34.11
CA PHE A 6 -10.63 -17.45 34.00
C PHE A 6 -9.27 -17.60 33.29
N PHE A 7 -8.59 -18.73 33.49
CA PHE A 7 -7.28 -18.99 32.86
C PHE A 7 -7.38 -19.31 31.36
N ILE A 8 -8.46 -19.99 30.93
CA ILE A 8 -8.68 -20.29 29.51
C ILE A 8 -8.96 -19.00 28.72
N PHE A 9 -9.71 -18.06 29.31
CA PHE A 9 -10.04 -16.80 28.65
C PHE A 9 -8.78 -15.92 28.45
N LEU A 10 -7.87 -15.89 29.43
CA LEU A 10 -6.61 -15.12 29.33
C LEU A 10 -5.65 -15.67 28.25
N LEU A 11 -5.61 -17.00 28.06
CA LEU A 11 -4.76 -17.65 27.05
C LEU A 11 -5.25 -17.42 25.61
N ILE A 12 -6.55 -17.22 25.40
CA ILE A 12 -7.11 -16.97 24.07
C ILE A 12 -6.66 -15.60 23.55
N PHE A 13 -6.64 -14.56 24.39
CA PHE A 13 -6.24 -13.21 23.96
C PHE A 13 -4.75 -13.09 23.59
N LEU A 14 -3.87 -13.83 24.28
CA LEU A 14 -2.43 -13.82 23.99
C LEU A 14 -2.09 -14.49 22.64
N ASN A 15 -2.88 -15.48 22.21
CA ASN A 15 -2.66 -16.14 20.92
C ASN A 15 -2.96 -15.22 19.73
N VAL A 16 -3.97 -14.35 19.83
CA VAL A 16 -4.40 -13.49 18.72
C VAL A 16 -3.31 -12.45 18.36
N HIS A 17 -2.77 -11.74 19.36
CA HIS A 17 -1.75 -10.71 19.11
C HIS A 17 -0.41 -11.30 18.59
N SER A 18 -0.05 -12.51 19.01
CA SER A 18 1.16 -13.21 18.53
C SER A 18 1.02 -13.64 17.07
N GLN A 19 -0.17 -14.09 16.65
CA GLN A 19 -0.43 -14.52 15.28
C GLN A 19 -0.30 -13.37 14.28
N ASP A 20 -0.80 -12.18 14.62
CA ASP A 20 -0.71 -11.01 13.73
C ASP A 20 0.73 -10.52 13.58
N SER A 21 1.52 -10.52 14.66
CA SER A 21 2.94 -10.16 14.61
C SER A 21 3.78 -11.11 13.73
N LEU A 22 3.51 -12.41 13.80
CA LEU A 22 4.19 -13.41 12.95
C LEU A 22 3.82 -13.22 11.47
N LYS A 23 2.54 -12.97 11.17
CA LYS A 23 2.08 -12.71 9.80
C LYS A 23 2.72 -11.45 9.20
N ILE A 24 2.80 -10.36 9.96
CA ILE A 24 3.46 -9.13 9.51
C ILE A 24 4.92 -9.40 9.13
N LYS A 25 5.67 -10.13 9.96
CA LYS A 25 7.06 -10.51 9.65
C LYS A 25 7.20 -11.37 8.40
N GLN A 26 6.25 -12.28 8.16
CA GLN A 26 6.20 -13.07 6.94
C GLN A 26 5.96 -12.18 5.71
N ILE A 27 5.01 -11.26 5.79
CA ILE A 27 4.74 -10.27 4.73
C ILE A 27 5.98 -9.44 4.44
N ASP A 28 6.65 -8.89 5.46
CA ASP A 28 7.86 -8.11 5.27
C ASP A 28 9.00 -8.92 4.65
N SER A 29 9.11 -10.21 4.98
CA SER A 29 10.08 -11.10 4.31
C SER A 29 9.75 -11.31 2.83
N ILE A 30 8.47 -11.47 2.48
CA ILE A 30 8.05 -11.58 1.07
C ILE A 30 8.36 -10.27 0.34
N VAL A 31 8.02 -9.12 0.94
CA VAL A 31 8.29 -7.79 0.37
C VAL A 31 9.79 -7.57 0.16
N LEU A 32 10.63 -7.96 1.13
CA LEU A 32 12.08 -7.89 1.01
C LEU A 32 12.59 -8.75 -0.17
N ASN A 33 12.08 -9.97 -0.32
CA ASN A 33 12.43 -10.85 -1.43
C ASN A 33 12.03 -10.27 -2.78
N ILE A 34 10.83 -9.66 -2.88
CA ILE A 34 10.39 -8.98 -4.10
C ILE A 34 11.32 -7.82 -4.44
N ASN A 35 11.66 -6.99 -3.45
CA ASN A 35 12.51 -5.81 -3.64
C ASN A 35 13.98 -6.12 -3.93
N SER A 36 14.45 -7.29 -3.51
CA SER A 36 15.82 -7.77 -3.78
C SER A 36 15.91 -8.70 -4.99
N SER A 37 14.79 -8.99 -5.65
CA SER A 37 14.77 -9.84 -6.84
C SER A 37 15.33 -9.14 -8.08
N ASP A 38 16.01 -9.89 -8.93
CA ASP A 38 16.48 -9.42 -10.25
C ASP A 38 15.39 -9.53 -11.33
N LEU A 39 14.11 -9.53 -10.94
CA LEU A 39 13.01 -9.69 -11.88
C LEU A 39 12.86 -8.45 -12.78
N PRO A 40 12.48 -8.63 -14.06
CA PRO A 40 12.28 -7.51 -14.96
C PRO A 40 11.20 -6.54 -14.46
N VAL A 41 11.53 -5.25 -14.47
CA VAL A 41 10.59 -4.16 -14.14
C VAL A 41 10.06 -3.57 -15.44
N GLN A 42 8.74 -3.65 -15.64
CA GLN A 42 8.06 -2.94 -16.72
C GLN A 42 7.66 -1.56 -16.22
N LYS A 43 7.79 -0.54 -17.07
CA LYS A 43 7.54 0.85 -16.70
C LYS A 43 6.64 1.54 -17.72
N ASP A 44 5.84 2.48 -17.25
CA ASP A 44 5.01 3.34 -18.07
C ASP A 44 4.91 4.73 -17.43
N THR A 45 4.60 5.76 -18.21
CA THR A 45 4.49 7.13 -17.73
C THR A 45 3.29 7.82 -18.37
N VAL A 46 2.48 8.47 -17.53
CA VAL A 46 1.34 9.29 -17.96
C VAL A 46 1.60 10.73 -17.57
N ILE A 47 1.40 11.66 -18.50
CA ILE A 47 1.53 13.10 -18.26
C ILE A 47 0.16 13.75 -18.40
N LEU A 48 -0.26 14.49 -17.39
CA LEU A 48 -1.43 15.37 -17.43
C LEU A 48 -0.97 16.82 -17.34
N ASP A 49 -1.11 17.56 -18.43
CA ASP A 49 -0.82 19.00 -18.49
C ASP A 49 -2.11 19.74 -18.82
N GLN A 50 -2.67 20.43 -17.82
CA GLN A 50 -3.94 21.14 -17.89
C GLN A 50 -3.74 22.58 -17.37
N PRO A 51 -3.08 23.45 -18.16
CA PRO A 51 -2.69 24.79 -17.71
C PRO A 51 -3.88 25.68 -17.36
N GLN A 52 -5.04 25.48 -17.99
CA GLN A 52 -6.27 26.22 -17.68
C GLN A 52 -6.82 25.93 -16.26
N PHE A 53 -6.44 24.80 -15.68
CA PHE A 53 -6.74 24.45 -14.28
C PHE A 53 -5.52 24.64 -13.36
N GLY A 54 -4.40 25.14 -13.89
CA GLY A 54 -3.17 25.30 -13.15
C GLY A 54 -2.52 23.98 -12.72
N VAL A 55 -2.81 22.85 -13.38
CA VAL A 55 -2.35 21.52 -12.97
C VAL A 55 -1.37 20.96 -13.99
N LYS A 56 -0.22 20.49 -13.49
CA LYS A 56 0.71 19.66 -14.24
C LYS A 56 1.13 18.47 -13.39
N MET A 57 0.88 17.26 -13.87
CA MET A 57 1.20 16.03 -13.16
C MET A 57 1.90 15.03 -14.09
N THR A 58 2.89 14.33 -13.55
CA THR A 58 3.53 13.18 -14.18
C THR A 58 3.35 11.98 -13.26
N THR A 59 2.81 10.90 -13.79
CA THR A 59 2.60 9.64 -13.08
C THR A 59 3.50 8.59 -13.69
N ASP A 60 4.52 8.17 -12.95
CA ASP A 60 5.39 7.07 -13.33
C ASP A 60 4.88 5.79 -12.67
N MET A 61 4.63 4.77 -13.48
CA MET A 61 4.15 3.47 -13.04
C MET A 61 5.22 2.41 -13.30
N SER A 62 5.33 1.44 -12.40
CA SER A 62 6.14 0.26 -12.66
C SER A 62 5.53 -1.00 -12.07
N ILE A 63 5.74 -2.13 -12.75
CA ILE A 63 5.24 -3.42 -12.30
C ILE A 63 6.31 -4.49 -12.37
N ILE A 64 6.19 -5.46 -11.47
CA ILE A 64 6.96 -6.71 -11.47
C ILE A 64 5.96 -7.86 -11.54
N ILE A 65 6.08 -8.68 -12.58
CA ILE A 65 5.27 -9.87 -12.79
C ILE A 65 6.19 -11.09 -12.84
N ASN A 66 5.79 -12.17 -12.17
CA ASN A 66 6.44 -13.47 -12.27
C ASN A 66 5.38 -14.58 -12.46
N ASP A 67 5.53 -15.41 -13.48
CA ASP A 67 4.63 -16.56 -13.75
C ASP A 67 3.12 -16.23 -13.64
N LYS A 68 2.69 -15.13 -14.26
CA LYS A 68 1.30 -14.61 -14.23
C LYS A 68 0.81 -14.12 -12.85
N ASN A 69 1.72 -13.96 -11.90
CA ASN A 69 1.44 -13.28 -10.64
C ASN A 69 2.04 -11.88 -10.67
N LEU A 70 1.22 -10.88 -10.40
CA LEU A 70 1.69 -9.56 -10.05
C LEU A 70 2.35 -9.68 -8.68
N LEU A 71 3.57 -9.18 -8.54
CA LEU A 71 4.30 -9.15 -7.28
C LEU A 71 4.37 -7.74 -6.71
N LYS A 72 4.55 -6.74 -7.59
CA LYS A 72 4.70 -5.34 -7.21
C LYS A 72 4.06 -4.43 -8.24
N TYR A 73 3.34 -3.42 -7.77
CA TYR A 73 2.90 -2.27 -8.55
C TYR A 73 3.34 -1.00 -7.83
N VAL A 74 4.01 -0.09 -8.51
CA VAL A 74 4.43 1.21 -7.99
C VAL A 74 3.79 2.29 -8.82
N GLN A 75 3.26 3.30 -8.15
CA GLN A 75 2.78 4.54 -8.76
C GLN A 75 3.45 5.72 -8.06
N ASN A 76 4.22 6.50 -8.80
CA ASN A 76 4.80 7.76 -8.34
C ASN A 76 4.10 8.90 -9.07
N VAL A 77 3.50 9.84 -8.33
CA VAL A 77 2.87 11.03 -8.91
C VAL A 77 3.69 12.24 -8.49
N ASN A 78 4.20 12.98 -9.46
CA ASN A 78 4.88 14.25 -9.27
C ASN A 78 4.00 15.35 -9.87
N GLY A 79 3.51 16.26 -9.02
CA GLY A 79 2.54 17.28 -9.42
C GLY A 79 2.94 18.69 -9.01
N VAL A 80 2.57 19.66 -9.84
CA VAL A 80 2.55 21.08 -9.53
C VAL A 80 1.14 21.59 -9.73
N ILE A 81 0.58 22.21 -8.70
CA ILE A 81 -0.74 22.85 -8.72
C ILE A 81 -0.53 24.35 -8.49
N LYS A 82 -1.10 25.18 -9.36
CA LYS A 82 -1.12 26.64 -9.21
C LYS A 82 -2.44 27.07 -8.58
N GLU A 83 -2.40 27.57 -7.34
CA GLU A 83 -3.54 28.19 -6.67
C GLU A 83 -3.20 29.61 -6.25
N ASN A 84 -4.05 30.58 -6.61
CA ASN A 84 -3.90 31.99 -6.22
C ASN A 84 -2.51 32.59 -6.52
N GLY A 85 -1.90 32.19 -7.65
CA GLY A 85 -0.58 32.66 -8.07
C GLY A 85 0.62 31.98 -7.38
N ASN A 86 0.37 31.03 -6.47
CA ASN A 86 1.40 30.25 -5.81
C ASN A 86 1.47 28.83 -6.39
N ASP A 87 2.68 28.34 -6.59
CA ASP A 87 2.94 26.96 -7.03
C ASP A 87 3.08 26.06 -5.80
N ARG A 88 2.29 25.00 -5.73
CA ARG A 88 2.36 23.95 -4.71
C ARG A 88 2.83 22.67 -5.37
N GLN A 89 3.98 22.16 -4.94
CA GLN A 89 4.50 20.88 -5.38
C GLN A 89 4.03 19.77 -4.44
N MET A 90 3.55 18.67 -5.03
CA MET A 90 3.14 17.47 -4.32
C MET A 90 3.76 16.26 -5.01
N ASN A 91 4.46 15.44 -4.23
CA ASN A 91 4.97 14.16 -4.69
C ASN A 91 4.34 13.06 -3.85
N THR A 92 3.68 12.10 -4.47
CA THR A 92 3.18 10.90 -3.81
C THR A 92 3.77 9.65 -4.43
N SER A 93 3.92 8.61 -3.62
CA SER A 93 4.26 7.27 -4.07
C SER A 93 3.35 6.28 -3.37
N SER A 94 2.73 5.39 -4.12
CA SER A 94 2.00 4.23 -3.59
C SER A 94 2.59 2.97 -4.17
N THR A 95 3.06 2.07 -3.32
CA THR A 95 3.59 0.77 -3.70
C THR A 95 2.69 -0.33 -3.15
N PHE A 96 2.19 -1.19 -4.03
CA PHE A 96 1.33 -2.33 -3.72
C PHE A 96 2.14 -3.60 -3.91
N TYR A 97 2.15 -4.45 -2.88
CA TYR A 97 2.81 -5.75 -2.91
C TYR A 97 1.78 -6.86 -2.85
N TYR A 98 2.07 -7.92 -3.59
CA TYR A 98 1.16 -9.02 -3.82
C TYR A 98 1.85 -10.36 -3.57
N ASP A 99 1.09 -11.31 -3.03
CA ASP A 99 1.44 -12.73 -3.02
C ASP A 99 0.29 -13.51 -3.65
N ASN A 100 0.57 -14.32 -4.68
CA ASN A 100 -0.43 -15.07 -5.43
C ASN A 100 -1.62 -14.19 -5.89
N ASN A 101 -1.34 -13.01 -6.44
CA ASN A 101 -2.33 -12.00 -6.85
C ASN A 101 -3.27 -11.51 -5.73
N LYS A 102 -2.93 -11.72 -4.46
CA LYS A 102 -3.62 -11.12 -3.31
C LYS A 102 -2.79 -9.99 -2.75
N LEU A 103 -3.44 -8.88 -2.39
CA LEU A 103 -2.76 -7.75 -1.74
C LEU A 103 -2.26 -8.17 -0.34
N ILE A 104 -0.98 -7.93 -0.07
CA ILE A 104 -0.37 -8.23 1.25
C ILE A 104 0.15 -6.99 1.95
N LYS A 105 0.59 -5.96 1.21
CA LYS A 105 1.10 -4.72 1.80
C LYS A 105 0.89 -3.55 0.84
N VAL A 106 0.60 -2.38 1.40
CA VAL A 106 0.70 -1.11 0.70
C VAL A 106 1.62 -0.18 1.49
N GLU A 107 2.53 0.48 0.78
CA GLU A 107 3.41 1.52 1.32
C GLU A 107 3.05 2.82 0.59
N GLU A 108 2.58 3.83 1.32
CA GLU A 108 2.30 5.15 0.77
C GLU A 108 3.23 6.19 1.37
N TYR A 109 3.76 7.03 0.50
CA TYR A 109 4.64 8.12 0.84
C TYR A 109 4.11 9.42 0.24
N LEU A 110 4.11 10.48 1.03
CA LEU A 110 3.67 11.82 0.61
C LEU A 110 4.75 12.83 1.00
N ILE A 111 5.16 13.65 0.04
CA ILE A 111 5.88 14.90 0.27
C ILE A 111 5.03 16.05 -0.24
N GLU A 112 4.78 17.01 0.63
CA GLU A 112 4.09 18.25 0.27
C GLU A 112 4.68 19.42 1.06
N GLY A 113 5.47 20.26 0.36
CA GLY A 113 6.32 21.24 1.02
C GLY A 113 7.26 20.58 2.04
N ASP A 114 7.20 21.02 3.29
CA ASP A 114 8.00 20.47 4.39
C ASP A 114 7.37 19.22 5.04
N LYS A 115 6.13 18.86 4.68
CA LYS A 115 5.45 17.70 5.27
C LYS A 115 5.87 16.43 4.58
N LYS A 116 6.23 15.43 5.37
CA LYS A 116 6.54 14.07 4.93
C LYS A 116 5.71 13.08 5.72
N GLY A 117 5.11 12.11 5.03
CA GLY A 117 4.36 11.02 5.65
C GLY A 117 4.74 9.68 5.03
N ASP A 118 4.93 8.68 5.87
CA ASP A 118 5.13 7.27 5.51
C ASP A 118 4.07 6.45 6.21
N MET A 119 3.29 5.71 5.43
CA MET A 119 2.12 4.99 5.91
C MET A 119 2.11 3.60 5.29
N ASN A 120 1.95 2.59 6.13
CA ASN A 120 1.96 1.20 5.73
C ASN A 120 0.65 0.54 6.13
N TRP A 121 0.10 -0.28 5.24
CA TRP A 121 -1.06 -1.14 5.51
C TRP A 121 -0.70 -2.58 5.18
N TYR A 122 -1.02 -3.50 6.08
CA TYR A 122 -0.78 -4.93 5.95
C TYR A 122 -2.11 -5.66 5.80
N PHE A 123 -2.15 -6.64 4.90
CA PHE A 123 -3.36 -7.36 4.55
C PHE A 123 -3.14 -8.87 4.58
N SER A 124 -4.20 -9.61 4.90
CA SER A 124 -4.26 -11.08 4.77
C SER A 124 -5.68 -11.44 4.38
N ASP A 125 -5.83 -12.21 3.29
CA ASP A 125 -7.11 -12.68 2.78
C ASP A 125 -8.16 -11.56 2.63
N ASP A 126 -7.77 -10.49 1.93
CA ASP A 126 -8.59 -9.30 1.67
C ASP A 126 -9.05 -8.55 2.94
N LYS A 127 -8.38 -8.76 4.08
CA LYS A 127 -8.67 -8.06 5.34
C LYS A 127 -7.47 -7.29 5.83
N LEU A 128 -7.72 -6.12 6.40
CA LEU A 128 -6.72 -5.31 7.08
C LEU A 128 -6.23 -6.07 8.33
N LEU A 129 -4.91 -6.24 8.44
CA LEU A 129 -4.25 -6.79 9.62
C LEU A 129 -3.72 -5.68 10.52
N TYR A 130 -3.03 -4.71 9.94
CA TYR A 130 -2.30 -3.68 10.67
C TYR A 130 -2.05 -2.46 9.80
N TYR A 131 -1.91 -1.29 10.42
CA TYR A 131 -1.47 -0.07 9.76
C TYR A 131 -0.61 0.78 10.70
N THR A 132 0.33 1.54 10.15
CA THR A 132 1.28 2.34 10.96
C THR A 132 0.78 3.73 11.30
N PHE A 133 -0.22 4.26 10.57
CA PHE A 133 -0.74 5.60 10.77
C PHE A 133 -2.10 5.56 11.46
N GLU A 134 -2.16 5.94 12.73
CA GLU A 134 -3.39 5.95 13.51
C GLU A 134 -4.21 7.22 13.26
N SER A 135 -5.20 7.09 12.38
CA SER A 135 -6.28 8.07 12.19
C SER A 135 -7.64 7.39 12.13
N GLU A 136 -8.71 8.15 12.41
CA GLU A 136 -10.10 7.69 12.28
C GLU A 136 -10.45 7.20 10.86
N ARG A 137 -9.64 7.55 9.84
CA ARG A 137 -9.87 7.20 8.43
C ARG A 137 -8.98 6.06 7.92
N SER A 138 -8.18 5.44 8.78
CA SER A 138 -7.17 4.45 8.35
C SER A 138 -7.79 3.17 7.81
N GLU A 139 -8.91 2.73 8.41
CA GLU A 139 -9.68 1.59 7.92
C GLU A 139 -10.43 1.90 6.62
N GLU A 140 -10.99 3.11 6.49
CA GLU A 140 -11.61 3.57 5.25
C GLU A 140 -10.58 3.57 4.11
N ARG A 141 -9.38 4.12 4.38
CA ARG A 141 -8.25 4.10 3.43
C ARG A 141 -7.88 2.67 3.05
N ALA A 142 -7.79 1.75 4.00
CA ALA A 142 -7.49 0.35 3.73
C ALA A 142 -8.49 -0.32 2.78
N ASN A 143 -9.79 -0.05 2.95
CA ASN A 143 -10.84 -0.56 2.07
C ASN A 143 -10.74 0.02 0.65
N MET A 144 -10.42 1.31 0.55
CA MET A 144 -10.18 1.97 -0.74
C MET A 144 -8.95 1.34 -1.44
N LEU A 145 -7.87 1.09 -0.71
CA LEU A 145 -6.66 0.44 -1.23
C LEU A 145 -6.92 -0.99 -1.72
N LEU A 146 -7.73 -1.77 -1.01
CA LEU A 146 -8.18 -3.09 -1.47
C LEU A 146 -8.97 -3.00 -2.79
N THR A 147 -9.83 -1.99 -2.93
CA THR A 147 -10.62 -1.77 -4.15
C THR A 147 -9.74 -1.37 -5.33
N LEU A 148 -8.78 -0.47 -5.11
CA LEU A 148 -7.79 -0.07 -6.11
C LEU A 148 -6.95 -1.27 -6.54
N SER A 149 -6.47 -2.08 -5.60
CA SER A 149 -5.68 -3.28 -5.87
C SER A 149 -6.40 -4.26 -6.81
N LYS A 150 -7.70 -4.50 -6.58
CA LYS A 150 -8.54 -5.33 -7.46
C LYS A 150 -8.66 -4.72 -8.87
N THR A 151 -8.75 -3.40 -8.95
CA THR A 151 -8.81 -2.68 -10.24
C THR A 151 -7.49 -2.81 -11.01
N ILE A 152 -6.36 -2.68 -10.33
CA ILE A 152 -5.01 -2.84 -10.91
C ILE A 152 -4.85 -4.25 -11.49
N LEU A 153 -5.15 -5.29 -10.70
CA LEU A 153 -5.08 -6.68 -11.15
C LEU A 153 -5.94 -6.93 -12.40
N ASN A 154 -7.17 -6.40 -12.41
CA ASN A 154 -8.07 -6.51 -13.54
C ASN A 154 -7.56 -5.78 -14.80
N GLN A 155 -6.79 -4.70 -14.66
CA GLN A 155 -6.22 -4.00 -15.82
C GLN A 155 -5.01 -4.73 -16.39
N ILE A 156 -4.23 -5.40 -15.55
CA ILE A 156 -2.99 -6.10 -15.96
C ILE A 156 -3.29 -7.47 -16.60
N PHE A 157 -4.29 -8.20 -16.10
CA PHE A 157 -4.58 -9.58 -16.53
C PHE A 157 -5.85 -9.73 -17.39
N LYS A 158 -6.44 -8.63 -17.85
CA LYS A 158 -7.50 -8.66 -18.88
C LYS A 158 -6.93 -8.96 -20.25
#